data_AF-R7UG68-F1
#
_entry.id   AF-R7UG68-F1
#
_cell.length_a   1.000
_cell.length_b   1.000
_cell.length_c   1.000
_cell.angle_alpha   90.00
_cell.angle_beta   90.00
_cell.angle_gamma   90.00
#
_symmetry.space_group_name_H-M   'P 1'
#
loop_
_entity.id
_entity.type
_entity.pdbx_description
1 polymer ?
#
loop_
_entity_poly.entity_id
_entity_poly.type
_entity_poly.pdbx_seq_one_letter_code
_entity_poly.pdbx_strand_id
1 'polypeptide(L)'
;MLIGEVKSLLRNTLSSTTVQTSGLEKLFAYLDDRWDLPESIEWLRLGLALRDVYLSPRWRAAVVAFGSLVVHGCLYAYMRSCVRGIEFKERRKQRRIDRDEALQVLENELKNLKLSEEEIEHIVSCNVPDLVSKLQSGELLATQVLHAFQWKALSAHKKTNCLTGLVIEAEEWAVALDKLPRDERGPLHGIPISVKENFPLAYTSVNVNQVYKSKRPLKIGVFTFDGFCQPIPACESIVIEASEHLSSLGHEIVEWSPPDPHLAFWYAVSIMSGDGGQSTHKEILNDELSSDVLMLYHVPITLRRIIARVIKPFNPFNSTLLRLSCGVRSVPDWWHLTLRIQEYRQRVISSWKESGLDVIICPSFATPALPLNNEISLHAGNYCMLFNVLNFPAGVVPRGEFSDDDVEEVRSDYPEDTAYQRKIKQCVLQDSVGLPLSVQCVSLPWQEELCLRVMNELET
;
A
#
# COMPACT_ATOMS: atom_id res chain seq x y z
N MET A 1 -20.86 -5.78 -42.67
CA MET A 1 -20.30 -6.99 -43.33
C MET A 1 -19.20 -7.63 -42.50
N LEU A 2 -18.04 -6.98 -42.28
CA LEU A 2 -16.91 -7.58 -41.55
C LEU A 2 -17.21 -8.03 -40.10
N ILE A 3 -18.03 -7.29 -39.35
CA ILE A 3 -18.42 -7.64 -37.97
C ILE A 3 -19.19 -8.97 -37.93
N GLY A 4 -20.03 -9.23 -38.94
CA GLY A 4 -20.77 -10.49 -39.05
C GLY A 4 -19.87 -11.69 -39.37
N GLU A 5 -18.85 -11.47 -40.21
CA GLU A 5 -17.86 -12.50 -40.55
C GLU A 5 -16.92 -12.81 -39.37
N VAL A 6 -16.48 -11.81 -38.61
CA VAL A 6 -15.66 -12.00 -37.40
C VAL A 6 -16.45 -12.70 -36.29
N LYS A 7 -17.73 -12.33 -36.08
CA LYS A 7 -18.62 -13.03 -35.13
C LYS A 7 -18.85 -14.49 -35.54
N SER A 8 -19.01 -14.76 -36.85
CA SER A 8 -19.15 -16.13 -37.39
C SER A 8 -17.87 -16.95 -37.20
N LEU A 9 -16.70 -16.36 -37.47
CA LEU A 9 -15.40 -17.03 -37.32
C LEU A 9 -15.10 -17.37 -35.86
N LEU A 10 -15.35 -16.44 -34.93
CA LEU A 10 -15.18 -16.67 -33.48
C LEU A 10 -16.12 -17.75 -32.96
N ARG A 11 -17.39 -17.72 -33.38
CA ARG A 11 -18.40 -18.72 -32.97
C ARG A 11 -18.05 -20.12 -33.47
N ASN A 12 -17.52 -20.25 -34.69
CA ASN A 12 -17.07 -21.52 -35.27
C ASN A 12 -15.76 -22.04 -34.67
N THR A 13 -14.85 -21.13 -34.28
CA THR A 13 -13.57 -21.52 -33.68
C THR A 13 -13.76 -21.98 -32.23
N LEU A 14 -14.59 -21.26 -31.45
CA LEU A 14 -14.83 -21.57 -30.04
C LEU A 14 -15.77 -22.77 -29.83
N SER A 15 -16.68 -23.07 -30.76
CA SER A 15 -17.51 -24.29 -30.72
C SER A 15 -16.72 -25.57 -31.01
N SER A 16 -15.53 -25.46 -31.61
CA SER A 16 -14.62 -26.59 -31.88
C SER A 16 -13.71 -26.96 -30.71
N THR A 17 -13.65 -26.11 -29.68
CA THR A 17 -12.90 -26.35 -28.44
C THR A 17 -13.86 -26.74 -27.33
N THR A 18 -13.55 -27.83 -26.61
CA THR A 18 -14.31 -28.44 -25.51
C THR A 18 -14.36 -27.54 -24.25
N VAL A 19 -14.81 -26.30 -24.40
CA VAL A 19 -15.00 -25.34 -23.31
C VAL A 19 -16.50 -25.28 -23.01
N GLN A 20 -16.87 -25.50 -21.75
CA GLN A 20 -18.26 -25.53 -21.29
C GLN A 20 -19.04 -24.32 -21.80
N THR A 21 -20.17 -24.62 -22.45
CA THR A 21 -21.02 -23.69 -23.21
C THR A 21 -21.55 -22.51 -22.39
N SER A 22 -21.67 -22.64 -21.07
CA SER A 22 -22.18 -21.58 -20.18
C SER A 22 -21.23 -20.38 -20.02
N GLY A 23 -19.91 -20.59 -20.14
CA GLY A 23 -18.92 -19.50 -20.07
C GLY A 23 -18.83 -18.71 -21.37
N LEU A 24 -19.02 -19.38 -22.51
CA LEU A 24 -18.99 -18.78 -23.83
C LEU A 24 -20.20 -17.87 -24.08
N GLU A 25 -21.40 -18.30 -23.69
CA GLU A 25 -22.61 -17.47 -23.84
C GLU A 25 -22.55 -16.20 -23.00
N LYS A 26 -22.01 -16.27 -21.77
CA LYS A 26 -21.76 -15.10 -20.92
C LYS A 26 -20.69 -14.16 -21.50
N LEU A 27 -19.63 -14.71 -22.09
CA LEU A 27 -18.60 -13.94 -22.79
C LEU A 27 -19.20 -13.21 -23.99
N PHE A 28 -20.04 -13.87 -24.80
CA PHE A 28 -20.70 -13.25 -25.94
C PHE A 28 -21.71 -12.17 -25.54
N ALA A 29 -22.49 -12.38 -24.47
CA ALA A 29 -23.40 -11.38 -23.93
C ALA A 29 -22.66 -10.14 -23.39
N TYR A 30 -21.53 -10.34 -22.71
CA TYR A 30 -20.65 -9.26 -22.22
C TYR A 30 -20.00 -8.47 -23.37
N LEU A 31 -19.60 -9.17 -24.44
CA LEU A 31 -19.01 -8.54 -25.62
C LEU A 31 -20.04 -7.74 -26.41
N ASP A 32 -21.29 -8.23 -26.55
CA ASP A 32 -22.35 -7.51 -27.28
C ASP A 32 -22.78 -6.19 -26.60
N ASP A 33 -22.66 -6.09 -25.27
CA ASP A 33 -23.06 -4.90 -24.50
C ASP A 33 -22.01 -3.76 -24.51
N ARG A 34 -20.76 -4.06 -24.91
CA ARG A 34 -19.61 -3.13 -24.81
C ARG A 34 -18.81 -2.96 -26.10
N TRP A 35 -19.29 -3.49 -27.22
CA TRP A 35 -18.57 -3.46 -28.50
C TRP A 35 -18.65 -2.11 -29.20
N ASP A 36 -18.02 -1.09 -28.62
CA ASP A 36 -17.67 0.15 -29.33
C ASP A 36 -16.17 0.12 -29.60
N LEU A 37 -15.80 0.20 -30.87
CA LEU A 37 -14.46 -0.15 -31.34
C LEU A 37 -13.62 1.13 -31.52
N PRO A 38 -12.54 1.35 -30.75
CA PRO A 38 -11.71 2.53 -30.92
C PRO A 38 -10.68 2.34 -32.05
N GLU A 39 -10.26 3.46 -32.65
CA GLU A 39 -9.12 3.82 -33.55
C GLU A 39 -8.14 2.75 -34.10
N SER A 40 -7.96 1.61 -33.46
CA SER A 40 -7.16 0.46 -33.89
C SER A 40 -7.52 -0.10 -35.28
N ILE A 41 -8.76 0.05 -35.74
CA ILE A 41 -9.17 -0.30 -37.12
C ILE A 41 -8.61 0.69 -38.15
N GLU A 42 -8.40 1.96 -37.79
CA GLU A 42 -7.79 2.95 -38.69
C GLU A 42 -6.30 2.68 -38.91
N TRP A 43 -5.58 2.23 -37.88
CA TRP A 43 -4.19 1.78 -38.02
C TRP A 43 -4.04 0.54 -38.91
N LEU A 44 -5.02 -0.37 -38.86
CA LEU A 44 -5.13 -1.51 -39.79
C LEU A 44 -5.39 -1.04 -41.24
N ARG A 45 -6.23 -0.02 -41.44
CA ARG A 45 -6.45 0.60 -42.76
C ARG A 45 -5.19 1.28 -43.30
N LEU A 46 -4.46 2.02 -42.46
CA LEU A 46 -3.20 2.68 -42.85
C LEU A 46 -2.10 1.67 -43.20
N GLY A 47 -1.97 0.59 -42.41
CA GLY A 47 -1.03 -0.50 -42.69
C GLY A 47 -1.35 -1.26 -43.99
N LEU A 48 -2.64 -1.46 -44.28
CA LEU A 48 -3.10 -2.05 -45.54
C LEU A 48 -2.92 -1.10 -46.74
N ALA A 49 -3.02 0.21 -46.54
CA ALA A 49 -2.77 1.21 -47.59
C ALA A 49 -1.27 1.34 -47.93
N LEU A 50 -0.39 1.26 -46.94
CA LEU A 50 1.08 1.29 -47.13
C LEU A 50 1.64 0.00 -47.78
N ARG A 51 0.91 -1.12 -47.65
CA ARG A 51 1.23 -2.42 -48.28
C ARG A 51 1.39 -2.32 -49.80
N ASP A 52 0.57 -1.50 -50.43
CA ASP A 52 0.43 -1.48 -51.89
C ASP A 52 1.44 -0.53 -52.58
N VAL A 53 2.14 0.31 -51.81
CA VAL A 53 3.01 1.38 -52.35
C VAL A 53 4.50 1.00 -52.40
N TYR A 54 5.03 0.16 -51.48
CA TYR A 54 6.50 0.03 -51.33
C TYR A 54 7.10 -1.39 -51.23
N LEU A 55 6.31 -2.48 -51.27
CA LEU A 55 6.82 -3.83 -50.98
C LEU A 55 6.68 -4.81 -52.15
N SER A 56 7.71 -5.63 -52.38
CA SER A 56 7.67 -6.73 -53.36
C SER A 56 6.80 -7.90 -52.87
N PRO A 57 6.30 -8.80 -53.75
CA PRO A 57 5.29 -9.81 -53.41
C PRO A 57 5.64 -10.71 -52.21
N ARG A 58 6.92 -11.09 -52.06
CA ARG A 58 7.41 -11.89 -50.92
C ARG A 58 7.32 -11.15 -49.59
N TRP A 59 7.60 -9.86 -49.58
CA TRP A 59 7.51 -9.03 -48.37
C TRP A 59 6.07 -8.66 -48.02
N ARG A 60 5.17 -8.56 -48.99
CA ARG A 60 3.72 -8.38 -48.73
C ARG A 60 3.14 -9.55 -47.94
N ALA A 61 3.44 -10.78 -48.35
CA ALA A 61 2.98 -11.98 -47.65
C ALA A 61 3.55 -12.06 -46.22
N ALA A 62 4.83 -11.73 -46.03
CA ALA A 62 5.47 -11.68 -44.71
C ALA A 62 4.86 -10.62 -43.79
N VAL A 63 4.59 -9.41 -44.30
CA VAL A 63 3.97 -8.32 -43.52
C VAL A 63 2.52 -8.67 -43.14
N VAL A 64 1.75 -9.28 -44.04
CA VAL A 64 0.38 -9.73 -43.74
C VAL A 64 0.38 -10.88 -42.73
N ALA A 65 1.27 -11.86 -42.88
CA ALA A 65 1.40 -12.96 -41.93
C ALA A 65 1.82 -12.46 -40.54
N PHE A 66 2.80 -11.56 -40.48
CA PHE A 66 3.27 -10.96 -39.22
C PHE A 66 2.18 -10.09 -38.58
N GLY A 67 1.51 -9.22 -39.35
CA GLY A 67 0.40 -8.41 -38.87
C GLY A 67 -0.77 -9.25 -38.36
N SER A 68 -1.13 -10.33 -39.07
CA SER A 68 -2.15 -11.27 -38.63
C SER A 68 -1.76 -11.99 -37.33
N LEU A 69 -0.50 -12.45 -37.21
CA LEU A 69 0.00 -13.10 -35.99
C LEU A 69 -0.02 -12.14 -34.79
N VAL A 70 0.34 -10.87 -35.00
CA VAL A 70 0.29 -9.83 -33.97
C VAL A 70 -1.15 -9.56 -33.55
N VAL A 71 -2.08 -9.39 -34.50
CA VAL A 71 -3.50 -9.16 -34.19
C VAL A 71 -4.13 -10.35 -33.46
N HIS A 72 -3.87 -11.59 -33.89
CA HIS A 72 -4.35 -12.79 -33.21
C HIS A 72 -3.72 -12.94 -31.82
N GLY A 73 -2.43 -12.64 -31.67
CA GLY A 73 -1.74 -12.64 -30.38
C GLY A 73 -2.31 -11.59 -29.41
N CYS A 74 -2.54 -10.37 -29.89
CA CYS A 74 -3.19 -9.30 -29.12
C CYS A 74 -4.64 -9.66 -28.74
N LEU A 75 -5.41 -10.21 -29.67
CA LEU A 75 -6.79 -10.63 -29.42
C LEU A 75 -6.85 -11.80 -28.43
N TYR A 76 -5.96 -12.79 -28.55
CA TYR A 76 -5.84 -13.89 -27.60
C TYR A 76 -5.44 -13.39 -26.21
N ALA A 77 -4.46 -12.50 -26.11
CA ALA A 77 -4.05 -11.89 -24.84
C ALA A 77 -5.19 -11.07 -24.22
N TYR A 78 -5.92 -10.30 -25.02
CA TYR A 78 -7.10 -9.53 -24.60
C TYR A 78 -8.21 -10.46 -24.11
N MET A 79 -8.61 -11.46 -24.89
CA MET A 79 -9.62 -12.45 -24.48
C MET A 79 -9.22 -13.19 -23.20
N ARG A 80 -7.95 -13.61 -23.09
CA ARG A 80 -7.42 -14.25 -21.87
C ARG A 80 -7.44 -13.31 -20.67
N SER A 81 -7.16 -12.02 -20.87
CA SER A 81 -7.28 -10.99 -19.84
C SER A 81 -8.73 -10.78 -19.41
N CYS A 82 -9.68 -10.76 -20.36
CA CYS A 82 -11.11 -10.65 -20.08
C CYS A 82 -11.64 -11.85 -19.29
N VAL A 83 -11.31 -13.08 -19.71
CA VAL A 83 -11.73 -14.31 -19.02
C VAL A 83 -11.18 -14.34 -17.59
N ARG A 84 -9.89 -14.04 -17.41
CA ARG A 84 -9.29 -13.92 -16.07
C ARG A 84 -9.97 -12.84 -15.22
N GLY A 85 -10.31 -11.71 -15.83
CA GLY A 85 -11.06 -10.63 -15.17
C GLY A 85 -12.47 -11.03 -14.76
N ILE A 86 -13.11 -11.99 -15.43
CA ILE A 86 -14.41 -12.54 -15.04
C ILE A 86 -14.26 -13.49 -13.85
N GLU A 87 -13.39 -14.50 -13.96
CA GLU A 87 -13.12 -15.45 -12.87
C GLU A 87 -12.72 -14.74 -11.56
N PHE A 88 -11.93 -13.68 -11.70
CA PHE A 88 -11.54 -12.77 -10.64
C PHE A 88 -12.74 -12.11 -9.93
N LYS A 89 -13.66 -11.52 -10.71
CA LYS A 89 -14.87 -10.86 -10.16
C LYS A 89 -15.75 -11.87 -9.43
N GLU A 90 -15.85 -13.09 -9.96
CA GLU A 90 -16.59 -14.18 -9.33
C GLU A 90 -15.94 -14.60 -8.00
N ARG A 91 -14.61 -14.79 -7.95
CA ARG A 91 -13.89 -15.10 -6.69
C ARG A 91 -14.07 -14.03 -5.62
N ARG A 92 -13.97 -12.74 -5.99
CA ARG A 92 -14.22 -11.63 -5.06
C ARG A 92 -15.64 -11.59 -4.57
N LYS A 93 -16.60 -11.80 -5.47
CA LYS A 93 -18.01 -11.85 -5.11
C LYS A 93 -18.24 -12.98 -4.10
N GLN A 94 -17.67 -14.16 -4.35
CA GLN A 94 -17.78 -15.28 -3.42
C GLN A 94 -17.13 -14.96 -2.07
N ARG A 95 -15.89 -14.45 -2.03
CA ARG A 95 -15.25 -14.05 -0.76
C ARG A 95 -16.05 -13.01 0.03
N ARG A 96 -16.69 -12.05 -0.65
CA ARG A 96 -17.58 -11.08 0.01
C ARG A 96 -18.81 -11.75 0.59
N ILE A 97 -19.44 -12.66 -0.16
CA ILE A 97 -20.58 -13.45 0.33
C ILE A 97 -20.17 -14.25 1.56
N ASP A 98 -19.09 -15.04 1.47
CA ASP A 98 -18.61 -15.88 2.57
C ASP A 98 -18.30 -15.05 3.83
N ARG A 99 -17.64 -13.90 3.64
CA ARG A 99 -17.36 -12.96 4.73
C ARG A 99 -18.64 -12.40 5.33
N ASP A 100 -19.55 -11.88 4.50
CA ASP A 100 -20.77 -11.21 4.97
C ASP A 100 -21.69 -12.21 5.69
N GLU A 101 -21.75 -13.47 5.23
CA GLU A 101 -22.42 -14.57 5.92
C GLU A 101 -21.78 -14.85 7.29
N ALA A 102 -20.44 -14.96 7.36
CA ALA A 102 -19.73 -15.16 8.62
C ALA A 102 -19.94 -14.00 9.62
N LEU A 103 -19.90 -12.76 9.15
CA LEU A 103 -20.18 -11.58 9.98
C LEU A 103 -21.63 -11.54 10.45
N GLN A 104 -22.58 -11.99 9.63
CA GLN A 104 -23.99 -12.06 10.01
C GLN A 104 -24.25 -13.13 11.08
N VAL A 105 -23.58 -14.28 10.98
CA VAL A 105 -23.62 -15.32 12.03
C VAL A 105 -23.08 -14.77 13.34
N LEU A 106 -21.90 -14.14 13.31
CA LEU A 106 -21.31 -13.52 14.50
C LEU A 106 -22.23 -12.44 15.09
N GLU A 107 -22.83 -11.58 14.27
CA GLU A 107 -23.75 -10.55 14.75
C GLU A 107 -24.97 -11.18 15.47
N ASN A 108 -25.49 -12.30 14.98
CA ASN A 108 -26.60 -13.00 15.60
C ASN A 108 -26.21 -13.67 16.93
N GLU A 109 -25.02 -14.26 17.00
CA GLU A 109 -24.47 -14.86 18.23
C GLU A 109 -24.28 -13.79 19.32
N LEU A 110 -23.68 -12.66 18.94
CA LEU A 110 -23.45 -11.53 19.84
C LEU A 110 -24.75 -10.89 20.37
N LYS A 111 -25.83 -10.89 19.57
CA LYS A 111 -27.17 -10.45 20.03
C LYS A 111 -27.74 -11.36 21.12
N ASN A 112 -27.40 -12.66 21.10
CA ASN A 112 -27.90 -13.62 22.09
C ASN A 112 -27.14 -13.55 23.42
N LEU A 113 -25.91 -13.00 23.43
CA LEU A 113 -25.04 -12.94 24.60
C LEU A 113 -25.41 -11.83 25.61
N LYS A 114 -26.35 -10.94 25.27
CA LYS A 114 -26.96 -9.92 26.17
C LYS A 114 -25.97 -8.99 26.91
N LEU A 115 -24.80 -8.70 26.35
CA LEU A 115 -23.99 -7.57 26.81
C LEU A 115 -24.76 -6.27 26.59
N SER A 116 -24.85 -5.42 27.62
CA SER A 116 -25.47 -4.10 27.49
C SER A 116 -24.57 -3.15 26.68
N GLU A 117 -25.17 -2.15 26.04
CA GLU A 117 -24.41 -1.14 25.28
C GLU A 117 -23.43 -0.36 26.18
N GLU A 118 -23.82 -0.11 27.44
CA GLU A 118 -22.96 0.54 28.43
C GLU A 118 -21.71 -0.29 28.77
N GLU A 119 -21.87 -1.61 28.93
CA GLU A 119 -20.74 -2.52 29.18
C GLU A 119 -19.79 -2.59 27.98
N ILE A 120 -20.34 -2.66 26.76
CA ILE A 120 -19.54 -2.66 25.54
C ILE A 120 -18.71 -1.37 25.48
N GLU A 121 -19.34 -0.21 25.64
CA GLU A 121 -18.66 1.09 25.57
C GLU A 121 -17.63 1.26 26.71
N HIS A 122 -17.94 0.76 27.91
CA HIS A 122 -16.99 0.76 29.02
C HIS A 122 -15.73 -0.07 28.71
N ILE A 123 -15.89 -1.27 28.12
CA ILE A 123 -14.77 -2.14 27.78
C ILE A 123 -13.93 -1.54 26.64
N VAL A 124 -14.56 -1.08 25.56
CA VAL A 124 -13.83 -0.59 24.37
C VAL A 124 -13.20 0.78 24.55
N SER A 125 -13.61 1.54 25.56
CA SER A 125 -12.99 2.83 25.93
C SER A 125 -11.77 2.68 26.84
N CYS A 126 -11.53 1.49 27.41
CA CYS A 126 -10.32 1.23 28.18
C CYS A 126 -9.08 1.24 27.27
N ASN A 127 -7.99 1.88 27.72
CA ASN A 127 -6.70 1.73 27.06
C ASN A 127 -6.15 0.30 27.28
N VAL A 128 -5.16 -0.11 26.47
CA VAL A 128 -4.61 -1.47 26.53
C VAL A 128 -4.01 -1.82 27.91
N PRO A 129 -3.19 -0.97 28.56
CA PRO A 129 -2.68 -1.25 29.92
C PRO A 129 -3.77 -1.51 30.96
N ASP A 130 -4.83 -0.70 30.97
CA ASP A 130 -5.96 -0.87 31.90
C ASP A 130 -6.72 -2.15 31.61
N LEU A 131 -6.95 -2.46 30.32
CA LEU A 131 -7.61 -3.70 29.90
C LEU A 131 -6.80 -4.93 30.29
N VAL A 132 -5.48 -4.90 30.08
CA VAL A 132 -4.56 -5.95 30.54
C VAL A 132 -4.65 -6.11 32.04
N SER A 133 -4.61 -5.03 32.81
CA SER A 133 -4.71 -5.06 34.28
C SER A 133 -6.01 -5.75 34.74
N LYS A 134 -7.15 -5.40 34.14
CA LYS A 134 -8.46 -6.00 34.43
C LYS A 134 -8.56 -7.47 34.03
N LEU A 135 -7.98 -7.86 32.90
CA LEU A 135 -7.92 -9.26 32.45
C LEU A 135 -7.01 -10.10 33.36
N GLN A 136 -5.85 -9.55 33.75
CA GLN A 136 -4.90 -10.21 34.65
C GLN A 136 -5.49 -10.41 36.05
N SER A 137 -6.21 -9.42 36.57
CA SER A 137 -6.92 -9.52 37.86
C SER A 137 -8.14 -10.45 37.78
N GLY A 138 -8.69 -10.67 36.59
CA GLY A 138 -9.95 -11.40 36.39
C GLY A 138 -11.18 -10.56 36.71
N GLU A 139 -11.05 -9.23 36.78
CA GLU A 139 -12.19 -8.29 36.79
C GLU A 139 -12.99 -8.39 35.49
N LEU A 140 -12.30 -8.57 34.37
CA LEU A 140 -12.89 -8.86 33.07
C LEU A 140 -12.45 -10.24 32.59
N LEU A 141 -13.37 -10.94 31.92
CA LEU A 141 -13.10 -12.19 31.21
C LEU A 141 -12.63 -11.89 29.77
N ALA A 142 -11.74 -12.73 29.23
CA ALA A 142 -11.30 -12.69 27.85
C ALA A 142 -12.49 -12.82 26.87
N THR A 143 -13.50 -13.62 27.20
CA THR A 143 -14.75 -13.72 26.41
C THR A 143 -15.52 -12.41 26.39
N GLN A 144 -15.72 -11.76 27.54
CA GLN A 144 -16.40 -10.46 27.60
C GLN A 144 -15.67 -9.40 26.78
N VAL A 145 -14.34 -9.36 26.87
CA VAL A 145 -13.52 -8.43 26.10
C VAL A 145 -13.59 -8.76 24.61
N LEU A 146 -13.47 -10.03 24.22
CA LEU A 146 -13.60 -10.46 22.82
C LEU A 146 -14.95 -10.02 22.23
N HIS A 147 -16.06 -10.29 22.91
CA HIS A 147 -17.39 -9.96 22.42
C HIS A 147 -17.61 -8.45 22.28
N ALA A 148 -17.13 -7.65 23.24
CA ALA A 148 -17.22 -6.19 23.15
C ALA A 148 -16.43 -5.63 21.94
N PHE A 149 -15.21 -6.13 21.72
CA PHE A 149 -14.40 -5.72 20.57
C PHE A 149 -14.96 -6.25 19.24
N GLN A 150 -15.54 -7.46 19.20
CA GLN A 150 -16.24 -7.97 18.01
C GLN A 150 -17.46 -7.10 17.65
N TRP A 151 -18.24 -6.66 18.64
CA TRP A 151 -19.34 -5.70 18.42
C TRP A 151 -18.85 -4.38 17.82
N LYS A 152 -17.75 -3.83 18.36
CA LYS A 152 -17.15 -2.60 17.83
C LYS A 152 -16.58 -2.81 16.43
N ALA A 153 -15.95 -3.95 16.16
CA ALA A 153 -15.42 -4.32 14.86
C ALA A 153 -16.52 -4.45 13.80
N LEU A 154 -17.65 -5.10 14.12
CA LEU A 154 -18.82 -5.17 13.23
C LEU A 154 -19.40 -3.78 12.95
N SER A 155 -19.50 -2.93 13.97
CA SER A 155 -19.99 -1.56 13.84
C SER A 155 -19.06 -0.70 12.97
N ALA A 156 -17.74 -0.83 13.14
CA ALA A 156 -16.75 -0.17 12.30
C ALA A 156 -16.78 -0.72 10.87
N HIS A 157 -16.97 -2.03 10.70
CA HIS A 157 -17.05 -2.68 9.40
C HIS A 157 -18.20 -2.15 8.56
N LYS A 158 -19.38 -1.95 9.15
CA LYS A 158 -20.55 -1.37 8.46
C LYS A 158 -20.24 0.01 7.85
N LYS A 159 -19.31 0.76 8.45
CA LYS A 159 -18.90 2.11 8.00
C LYS A 159 -17.69 2.08 7.05
N THR A 160 -16.77 1.14 7.23
CA THR A 160 -15.43 1.20 6.62
C THR A 160 -15.07 0.01 5.74
N ASN A 161 -15.86 -1.08 5.77
CA ASN A 161 -15.58 -2.34 5.08
C ASN A 161 -14.18 -2.93 5.42
N CYS A 162 -13.72 -2.77 6.67
CA CYS A 162 -12.35 -3.07 7.12
C CYS A 162 -12.03 -4.56 7.42
N LEU A 163 -13.03 -5.45 7.44
CA LEU A 163 -12.86 -6.86 7.78
C LEU A 163 -12.81 -7.67 6.48
N THR A 164 -11.87 -8.60 6.40
CA THR A 164 -11.72 -9.52 5.25
C THR A 164 -12.22 -10.93 5.58
N GLY A 165 -12.16 -11.33 6.86
CA GLY A 165 -12.66 -12.59 7.39
C GLY A 165 -12.60 -12.60 8.92
N LEU A 166 -13.06 -13.70 9.51
CA LEU A 166 -13.03 -13.93 10.96
C LEU A 166 -12.03 -15.03 11.29
N VAL A 167 -11.40 -14.92 12.46
CA VAL A 167 -10.67 -16.04 13.08
C VAL A 167 -11.70 -16.83 13.89
N ILE A 168 -12.13 -17.96 13.33
CA ILE A 168 -13.26 -18.75 13.87
C ILE A 168 -12.92 -19.32 15.25
N GLU A 169 -11.64 -19.63 15.48
CA GLU A 169 -11.12 -20.21 16.72
C GLU A 169 -11.02 -19.20 17.87
N ALA A 170 -11.21 -17.89 17.61
CA ALA A 170 -11.05 -16.85 18.62
C ALA A 170 -11.95 -17.06 19.86
N GLU A 171 -13.16 -17.56 19.67
CA GLU A 171 -14.10 -17.87 20.76
C GLU A 171 -13.58 -18.99 21.66
N GLU A 172 -13.08 -20.08 21.06
CA GLU A 172 -12.48 -21.20 21.78
C GLU A 172 -11.26 -20.74 22.58
N TRP A 173 -10.42 -19.89 21.98
CA TRP A 173 -9.24 -19.34 22.64
C TRP A 173 -9.62 -18.46 23.83
N ALA A 174 -10.62 -17.59 23.69
CA ALA A 174 -11.09 -16.76 24.79
C ALA A 174 -11.63 -17.59 25.96
N VAL A 175 -12.44 -18.62 25.67
CA VAL A 175 -12.94 -19.57 26.69
C VAL A 175 -11.81 -20.33 27.38
N ALA A 176 -10.75 -20.69 26.65
CA ALA A 176 -9.57 -21.33 27.23
C ALA A 176 -8.78 -20.37 28.12
N LEU A 177 -8.64 -19.11 27.70
CA LEU A 177 -7.96 -18.07 28.47
C LEU A 177 -8.70 -17.76 29.79
N ASP A 178 -10.04 -17.72 29.78
CA ASP A 178 -10.82 -17.52 31.01
C ASP A 178 -10.54 -18.56 32.10
N LYS A 179 -10.17 -19.78 31.70
CA LYS A 179 -9.85 -20.91 32.59
C LYS A 179 -8.39 -20.95 33.01
N LEU A 180 -7.53 -20.12 32.42
CA LEU A 180 -6.09 -20.17 32.63
C LEU A 180 -5.71 -19.63 34.04
N PRO A 181 -4.95 -20.39 34.83
CA PRO A 181 -4.46 -19.95 36.14
C PRO A 181 -3.67 -18.64 36.04
N ARG A 182 -3.76 -17.79 37.08
CA ARG A 182 -3.16 -16.44 37.06
C ARG A 182 -1.65 -16.43 36.83
N ASP A 183 -0.94 -17.44 37.33
CA ASP A 183 0.49 -17.64 37.20
C ASP A 183 0.94 -18.09 35.81
N GLU A 184 0.01 -18.60 34.99
CA GLU A 184 0.27 -19.01 33.60
C GLU A 184 -0.10 -17.92 32.57
N ARG A 185 -0.65 -16.78 33.03
CA ARG A 185 -1.11 -15.70 32.13
C ARG A 185 0.07 -14.93 31.54
N GLY A 186 0.15 -14.94 30.20
CA GLY A 186 1.12 -14.13 29.46
C GLY A 186 0.82 -12.62 29.51
N PRO A 187 1.75 -11.75 29.05
CA PRO A 187 1.64 -10.29 29.20
C PRO A 187 0.45 -9.65 28.46
N LEU A 188 -0.10 -10.33 27.44
CA LEU A 188 -1.27 -9.88 26.66
C LEU A 188 -2.48 -10.81 26.87
N HIS A 189 -2.58 -11.44 28.04
CA HIS A 189 -3.66 -12.38 28.36
C HIS A 189 -5.04 -11.77 28.06
N GLY A 190 -5.80 -12.44 27.19
CA GLY A 190 -7.18 -12.07 26.86
C GLY A 190 -7.36 -10.86 25.94
N ILE A 191 -6.27 -10.23 25.45
CA ILE A 191 -6.36 -9.07 24.56
C ILE A 191 -6.70 -9.52 23.13
N PRO A 192 -7.83 -9.08 22.54
CA PRO A 192 -8.14 -9.36 21.15
C PRO A 192 -7.20 -8.61 20.20
N ILE A 193 -6.66 -9.30 19.19
CA ILE A 193 -5.73 -8.72 18.20
C ILE A 193 -6.32 -8.94 16.82
N SER A 194 -6.44 -7.86 16.04
CA SER A 194 -6.71 -7.95 14.60
C SER A 194 -5.40 -8.14 13.83
N VAL A 195 -5.43 -8.99 12.80
CA VAL A 195 -4.23 -9.33 12.01
C VAL A 195 -4.48 -8.95 10.56
N LYS A 196 -3.48 -8.34 9.92
CA LYS A 196 -3.55 -8.00 8.49
C LYS A 196 -3.54 -9.28 7.64
N GLU A 197 -4.34 -9.33 6.58
CA GLU A 197 -4.58 -10.53 5.76
C GLU A 197 -3.29 -11.18 5.19
N ASN A 198 -2.21 -10.43 5.03
CA ASN A 198 -0.96 -10.92 4.48
C ASN A 198 -0.09 -11.74 5.46
N PHE A 199 -0.47 -11.82 6.74
CA PHE A 199 0.23 -12.68 7.70
C PHE A 199 -0.32 -14.11 7.60
N PRO A 200 0.51 -15.10 7.18
CA PRO A 200 0.12 -16.49 7.33
C PRO A 200 0.03 -16.78 8.83
N LEU A 201 -1.15 -17.16 9.31
CA LEU A 201 -1.34 -17.48 10.72
C LEU A 201 -0.61 -18.79 11.07
N ALA A 202 0.64 -18.66 11.53
CA ALA A 202 1.48 -19.68 12.18
C ALA A 202 2.46 -19.00 13.16
N TYR A 203 2.51 -19.46 14.41
CA TYR A 203 2.90 -18.71 15.63
C TYR A 203 4.41 -18.61 15.96
N THR A 204 4.90 -17.49 16.56
CA THR A 204 6.03 -17.39 17.56
C THR A 204 6.24 -15.94 18.12
N SER A 205 6.82 -15.74 19.33
CA SER A 205 6.89 -14.44 20.08
C SER A 205 8.25 -14.10 20.78
N VAL A 206 8.54 -12.78 21.07
CA VAL A 206 9.73 -12.18 21.77
C VAL A 206 9.37 -10.87 22.58
N ASN A 207 10.18 -10.37 23.55
CA ASN A 207 9.87 -9.35 24.61
C ASN A 207 10.80 -8.08 24.67
N VAL A 208 10.25 -6.87 24.96
CA VAL A 208 10.78 -5.48 24.63
C VAL A 208 10.81 -4.46 25.82
N ASN A 209 10.54 -4.87 27.07
CA ASN A 209 10.09 -3.93 28.13
C ASN A 209 11.12 -3.00 28.84
N GLN A 210 12.43 -3.21 28.72
CA GLN A 210 13.40 -2.56 29.63
C GLN A 210 13.80 -1.13 29.22
N VAL A 211 13.70 -0.78 27.95
CA VAL A 211 14.18 0.50 27.42
C VAL A 211 13.05 1.55 27.34
N TYR A 212 11.78 1.14 27.19
CA TYR A 212 10.60 2.04 27.15
C TYR A 212 10.46 2.95 28.37
N LYS A 213 10.98 2.57 29.54
CA LYS A 213 10.77 3.29 30.82
C LYS A 213 11.80 4.38 31.16
N SER A 214 12.76 4.70 30.28
CA SER A 214 13.87 5.63 30.59
C SER A 214 13.48 7.12 30.45
N LYS A 215 13.94 7.97 31.38
CA LYS A 215 13.65 9.43 31.42
C LYS A 215 14.87 10.34 31.18
N ARG A 216 15.91 9.84 30.51
CA ARG A 216 17.12 10.66 30.21
C ARG A 216 16.82 11.73 29.14
N PRO A 217 17.42 12.94 29.22
CA PRO A 217 17.40 13.91 28.12
C PRO A 217 17.99 13.32 26.82
N LEU A 218 17.46 13.75 25.68
CA LEU A 218 17.84 13.25 24.34
C LEU A 218 18.34 14.38 23.45
N LYS A 219 19.10 14.03 22.42
CA LYS A 219 19.50 14.90 21.31
C LYS A 219 18.78 14.48 20.02
N ILE A 220 18.01 15.38 19.42
CA ILE A 220 16.96 15.06 18.45
C ILE A 220 17.25 15.78 17.13
N GLY A 221 17.32 15.02 16.03
CA GLY A 221 17.51 15.55 14.68
C GLY A 221 16.17 15.91 14.02
N VAL A 222 16.11 17.06 13.35
CA VAL A 222 14.89 17.55 12.69
C VAL A 222 15.19 17.91 11.23
N PHE A 223 14.40 17.37 10.30
CA PHE A 223 14.25 17.91 8.94
C PHE A 223 12.78 17.93 8.56
N THR A 224 12.42 18.88 7.72
CA THR A 224 11.07 19.06 7.21
C THR A 224 10.97 18.55 5.77
N PHE A 225 12.00 18.76 4.95
CA PHE A 225 12.03 18.36 3.54
C PHE A 225 13.08 17.26 3.23
N ASP A 226 12.65 16.23 2.51
CA ASP A 226 13.44 15.07 2.12
C ASP A 226 14.09 15.20 0.72
N GLY A 227 14.11 16.40 0.12
CA GLY A 227 14.70 16.60 -1.21
C GLY A 227 13.95 15.92 -2.36
N PHE A 228 12.78 15.30 -2.12
CA PHE A 228 12.01 14.56 -3.13
C PHE A 228 10.56 15.02 -3.21
N CYS A 229 9.82 15.00 -2.10
CA CYS A 229 8.43 15.45 -2.05
C CYS A 229 8.30 16.58 -1.03
N GLN A 230 8.10 17.80 -1.50
CA GLN A 230 7.92 18.95 -0.62
C GLN A 230 6.72 18.71 0.31
N PRO A 231 6.88 18.77 1.65
CA PRO A 231 5.74 18.70 2.55
C PRO A 231 4.84 19.94 2.34
N ILE A 232 3.55 19.82 2.66
CA ILE A 232 2.70 21.01 2.81
C ILE A 232 3.13 21.79 4.07
N PRO A 233 2.91 23.11 4.11
CA PRO A 233 3.36 23.93 5.24
C PRO A 233 2.84 23.49 6.61
N ALA A 234 1.58 23.04 6.71
CA ALA A 234 1.01 22.43 7.92
C ALA A 234 1.87 21.27 8.49
N CYS A 235 2.38 20.39 7.62
CA CYS A 235 3.22 19.27 8.02
C CYS A 235 4.62 19.72 8.47
N GLU A 236 5.13 20.81 7.87
CA GLU A 236 6.39 21.43 8.27
C GLU A 236 6.24 22.13 9.63
N SER A 237 5.19 22.93 9.81
CA SER A 237 4.85 23.61 11.05
C SER A 237 4.65 22.65 12.22
N ILE A 238 3.96 21.52 12.04
CA ILE A 238 3.80 20.52 13.11
C ILE A 238 5.13 19.89 13.54
N VAL A 239 6.05 19.65 12.59
CA VAL A 239 7.39 19.13 12.91
C VAL A 239 8.20 20.17 13.68
N ILE A 240 8.06 21.45 13.31
CA ILE A 240 8.67 22.57 14.01
C ILE A 240 8.07 22.70 15.43
N GLU A 241 6.76 22.74 15.59
CA GLU A 241 6.07 22.79 16.88
C GLU A 241 6.42 21.60 17.78
N ALA A 242 6.49 20.39 17.22
CA ALA A 242 6.93 19.21 17.95
C ALA A 242 8.38 19.34 18.42
N SER A 243 9.26 19.90 17.60
CA SER A 243 10.64 20.17 17.98
C SER A 243 10.74 21.22 19.10
N GLU A 244 9.89 22.26 19.06
CA GLU A 244 9.81 23.28 20.10
C GLU A 244 9.29 22.70 21.42
N HIS A 245 8.27 21.84 21.36
CA HIS A 245 7.73 21.15 22.52
C HIS A 245 8.78 20.23 23.15
N LEU A 246 9.49 19.43 22.36
CA LEU A 246 10.57 18.57 22.83
C LEU A 246 11.73 19.39 23.41
N SER A 247 12.06 20.53 22.81
CA SER A 247 13.02 21.47 23.39
C SER A 247 12.56 21.96 24.77
N SER A 248 11.26 22.23 24.95
CA SER A 248 10.69 22.68 26.22
C SER A 248 10.76 21.63 27.34
N LEU A 249 10.79 20.34 26.98
CA LEU A 249 10.94 19.21 27.91
C LEU A 249 12.42 18.93 28.30
N GLY A 250 13.36 19.72 27.77
CA GLY A 250 14.79 19.62 28.10
C GLY A 250 15.62 18.74 27.16
N HIS A 251 15.07 18.40 25.98
CA HIS A 251 15.81 17.73 24.91
C HIS A 251 16.62 18.76 24.08
N GLU A 252 17.74 18.33 23.51
CA GLU A 252 18.56 19.13 22.59
C GLU A 252 18.06 18.91 21.16
N ILE A 253 17.74 19.97 20.41
CA ILE A 253 17.27 19.88 19.03
C ILE A 253 18.40 20.27 18.06
N VAL A 254 18.55 19.51 16.98
CA VAL A 254 19.57 19.72 15.93
C VAL A 254 18.91 19.64 14.56
N GLU A 255 19.15 20.63 13.71
CA GLU A 255 18.73 20.55 12.30
C GLU A 255 19.59 19.52 11.56
N TRP A 256 18.96 18.52 10.95
CA TRP A 256 19.65 17.42 10.29
C TRP A 256 18.79 16.80 9.19
N SER A 257 19.37 16.61 8.00
CA SER A 257 18.75 15.89 6.88
C SER A 257 19.62 14.69 6.47
N PRO A 258 19.01 13.56 6.08
CA PRO A 258 19.78 12.43 5.54
C PRO A 258 20.53 12.87 4.27
N PRO A 259 21.70 12.29 3.97
CA PRO A 259 22.38 12.53 2.69
C PRO A 259 21.61 11.85 1.55
N ASP A 260 21.33 12.58 0.47
CA ASP A 260 20.65 12.11 -0.75
C ASP A 260 19.31 11.32 -0.54
N PRO A 261 18.35 11.79 0.28
CA PRO A 261 17.11 11.07 0.61
C PRO A 261 16.28 10.62 -0.60
N HIS A 262 16.28 11.42 -1.67
CA HIS A 262 15.65 11.09 -2.94
C HIS A 262 16.15 9.76 -3.56
N LEU A 263 17.37 9.29 -3.23
CA LEU A 263 17.88 8.00 -3.70
C LEU A 263 17.15 6.82 -3.07
N ALA A 264 16.60 6.97 -1.87
CA ALA A 264 15.91 5.87 -1.20
C ALA A 264 14.69 5.39 -1.99
N PHE A 265 13.92 6.30 -2.57
CA PHE A 265 12.83 5.95 -3.50
C PHE A 265 13.33 5.03 -4.63
N TRP A 266 14.41 5.46 -5.29
CA TRP A 266 14.98 4.73 -6.42
C TRP A 266 15.54 3.36 -6.02
N TYR A 267 16.18 3.26 -4.86
CA TYR A 267 16.66 1.99 -4.33
C TYR A 267 15.52 1.04 -3.95
N ALA A 268 14.44 1.55 -3.33
CA ALA A 268 13.28 0.74 -2.98
C ALA A 268 12.66 0.08 -4.22
N VAL A 269 12.38 0.88 -5.27
CA VAL A 269 11.86 0.36 -6.54
C VAL A 269 12.83 -0.67 -7.15
N SER A 270 14.14 -0.40 -7.10
CA SER A 270 15.16 -1.29 -7.66
C SER A 270 15.21 -2.66 -6.96
N ILE A 271 15.10 -2.69 -5.62
CA ILE A 271 15.06 -3.94 -4.85
C ILE A 271 13.78 -4.70 -5.14
N MET A 272 12.62 -4.04 -5.02
CA MET A 272 11.31 -4.68 -5.20
C MET A 272 11.16 -5.26 -6.60
N SER A 273 11.71 -4.59 -7.61
CA SER A 273 11.69 -5.03 -9.00
C SER A 273 12.94 -5.81 -9.41
N GLY A 274 13.72 -6.37 -8.47
CA GLY A 274 15.01 -7.01 -8.75
C GLY A 274 15.00 -7.99 -9.92
N ASP A 275 13.98 -8.85 -9.98
CA ASP A 275 13.77 -9.85 -11.03
C ASP A 275 13.00 -9.33 -12.26
N GLY A 276 12.78 -8.02 -12.34
CA GLY A 276 11.95 -7.34 -13.34
C GLY A 276 10.46 -7.37 -13.01
N GLY A 277 10.09 -7.72 -11.79
CA GLY A 277 8.71 -7.87 -11.34
C GLY A 277 8.08 -9.20 -11.77
N GLN A 278 8.87 -10.23 -12.07
CA GLN A 278 8.35 -11.53 -12.52
C GLN A 278 7.65 -12.30 -11.42
N SER A 279 8.21 -12.28 -10.21
CA SER A 279 7.63 -12.91 -9.03
C SER A 279 6.34 -12.18 -8.65
N THR A 280 6.38 -10.85 -8.56
CA THR A 280 5.17 -10.03 -8.35
C THR A 280 4.15 -10.27 -9.45
N HIS A 281 4.56 -10.31 -10.73
CA HIS A 281 3.67 -10.62 -11.84
C HIS A 281 2.98 -11.99 -11.65
N LYS A 282 3.69 -13.01 -11.18
CA LYS A 282 3.12 -14.34 -10.92
C LYS A 282 2.06 -14.32 -9.82
N GLU A 283 2.31 -13.57 -8.74
CA GLU A 283 1.37 -13.42 -7.63
C GLU A 283 0.15 -12.56 -8.02
N ILE A 284 0.37 -11.43 -8.69
CA ILE A 284 -0.69 -10.51 -9.10
C ILE A 284 -1.47 -10.97 -10.34
N LEU A 285 -0.97 -11.96 -11.09
CA LEU A 285 -1.69 -12.56 -12.23
C LEU A 285 -3.08 -13.10 -11.81
N ASN A 286 -3.29 -13.33 -10.52
CA ASN A 286 -4.53 -13.83 -9.94
C ASN A 286 -5.29 -12.80 -9.08
N ASP A 287 -4.82 -11.54 -9.02
CA ASP A 287 -5.33 -10.48 -8.13
C ASP A 287 -5.73 -9.19 -8.88
N GLU A 288 -6.59 -8.35 -8.29
CA GLU A 288 -6.86 -7.01 -8.83
C GLU A 288 -5.72 -6.07 -8.46
N LEU A 289 -5.21 -5.36 -9.44
CA LEU A 289 -4.21 -4.33 -9.21
C LEU A 289 -4.90 -3.02 -8.92
N SER A 290 -4.80 -2.56 -7.66
CA SER A 290 -5.22 -1.21 -7.25
C SER A 290 -4.21 -0.13 -7.61
N SER A 291 -3.04 -0.52 -8.12
CA SER A 291 -1.90 0.37 -8.37
C SER A 291 -1.44 0.30 -9.82
N ASP A 292 -1.35 1.47 -10.46
CA ASP A 292 -0.80 1.64 -11.81
C ASP A 292 0.64 1.11 -11.92
N VAL A 293 1.38 1.13 -10.81
CA VAL A 293 2.76 0.61 -10.75
C VAL A 293 2.78 -0.90 -10.90
N LEU A 294 1.79 -1.61 -10.35
CA LEU A 294 1.69 -3.06 -10.51
C LEU A 294 1.25 -3.43 -11.93
N MET A 295 0.44 -2.59 -12.59
CA MET A 295 0.03 -2.78 -13.99
C MET A 295 1.23 -2.80 -14.95
N LEU A 296 2.33 -2.11 -14.61
CA LEU A 296 3.56 -2.11 -15.40
C LEU A 296 4.17 -3.51 -15.54
N TYR A 297 3.95 -4.41 -14.58
CA TYR A 297 4.51 -5.76 -14.62
C TYR A 297 3.84 -6.68 -15.65
N HIS A 298 2.65 -6.32 -16.15
CA HIS A 298 2.05 -6.99 -17.31
C HIS A 298 2.73 -6.61 -18.64
N VAL A 299 3.49 -5.51 -18.67
CA VAL A 299 4.20 -5.06 -19.87
C VAL A 299 5.55 -5.77 -19.97
N PRO A 300 5.87 -6.41 -21.12
CA PRO A 300 7.16 -7.07 -21.31
C PRO A 300 8.35 -6.12 -21.07
N ILE A 301 9.40 -6.61 -20.41
CA ILE A 301 10.59 -5.83 -20.02
C ILE A 301 11.20 -5.08 -21.21
N THR A 302 11.25 -5.71 -22.38
CA THR A 302 11.78 -5.10 -23.61
C THR A 302 10.99 -3.86 -24.02
N LEU A 303 9.66 -3.93 -23.96
CA LEU A 303 8.77 -2.83 -24.29
C LEU A 303 8.87 -1.70 -23.26
N ARG A 304 8.93 -2.04 -21.95
CA ARG A 304 9.17 -1.05 -20.88
C ARG A 304 10.46 -0.25 -21.10
N ARG A 305 11.55 -0.92 -21.51
CA ARG A 305 12.83 -0.25 -21.84
C ARG A 305 12.73 0.69 -23.05
N ILE A 306 11.88 0.38 -24.02
CA ILE A 306 11.66 1.24 -25.19
C ILE A 306 10.87 2.46 -24.76
N ILE A 307 9.74 2.27 -24.08
CA ILE A 307 8.89 3.35 -23.57
C ILE A 307 9.71 4.28 -22.66
N ALA A 308 10.52 3.73 -21.75
CA ALA A 308 11.37 4.51 -20.86
C ALA A 308 12.33 5.45 -21.62
N ARG A 309 12.86 5.03 -22.78
CA ARG A 309 13.72 5.90 -23.61
C ARG A 309 12.93 7.00 -24.29
N VAL A 310 11.73 6.69 -24.77
CA VAL A 310 10.85 7.63 -25.49
C VAL A 310 10.35 8.73 -24.56
N ILE A 311 9.93 8.38 -23.34
CA ILE A 311 9.36 9.36 -22.40
C ILE A 311 10.41 10.18 -21.65
N LYS A 312 11.69 9.78 -21.67
CA LYS A 312 12.78 10.46 -20.93
C LYS A 312 12.85 11.98 -21.11
N PRO A 313 12.72 12.55 -22.34
CA PRO A 313 12.81 13.99 -22.54
C PRO A 313 11.64 14.77 -21.94
N PHE A 314 10.47 14.15 -21.81
CA PHE A 314 9.21 14.80 -21.41
C PHE A 314 8.86 14.52 -19.94
N ASN A 315 9.23 13.34 -19.44
CA ASN A 315 8.97 12.89 -18.08
C ASN A 315 10.14 12.02 -17.59
N PRO A 316 11.24 12.64 -17.11
CA PRO A 316 12.44 11.93 -16.68
C PRO A 316 12.19 11.06 -15.43
N PHE A 317 11.23 11.46 -14.60
CA PHE A 317 10.81 10.71 -13.42
C PHE A 317 10.21 9.36 -13.80
N ASN A 318 9.13 9.35 -14.59
CA ASN A 318 8.47 8.11 -15.02
C ASN A 318 9.38 7.26 -15.92
N SER A 319 10.28 7.90 -16.69
CA SER A 319 11.34 7.18 -17.42
C SER A 319 12.25 6.37 -16.50
N THR A 320 12.64 6.96 -15.38
CA THR A 320 13.51 6.32 -14.39
C THR A 320 12.75 5.21 -13.67
N LEU A 321 11.52 5.48 -13.20
CA LEU A 321 10.65 4.47 -12.58
C LEU A 321 10.45 3.25 -13.49
N LEU A 322 10.11 3.47 -14.76
CA LEU A 322 9.89 2.41 -15.73
C LEU A 322 11.17 1.61 -16.01
N ARG A 323 12.33 2.28 -16.04
CA ARG A 323 13.63 1.63 -16.20
C ARG A 323 14.00 0.77 -15.01
N LEU A 324 13.78 1.25 -13.79
CA LEU A 324 14.08 0.49 -12.57
C LEU A 324 13.15 -0.71 -12.42
N SER A 325 11.88 -0.58 -12.81
CA SER A 325 10.94 -1.71 -12.82
C SER A 325 11.38 -2.87 -13.72
N CYS A 326 12.27 -2.64 -14.68
CA CYS A 326 12.81 -3.67 -15.56
C CYS A 326 13.78 -4.65 -14.87
N GLY A 327 14.15 -4.36 -13.62
CA GLY A 327 15.03 -5.18 -12.79
C GLY A 327 16.49 -5.20 -13.22
N VAL A 328 17.29 -5.93 -12.44
CA VAL A 328 18.71 -6.15 -12.71
C VAL A 328 18.90 -7.23 -13.78
N ARG A 329 20.05 -7.22 -14.47
CA ARG A 329 20.28 -8.14 -15.61
C ARG A 329 20.97 -9.43 -15.21
N SER A 330 21.62 -9.45 -14.04
CA SER A 330 22.47 -10.54 -13.60
C SER A 330 22.63 -10.58 -12.08
N VAL A 331 23.08 -11.72 -11.55
CA VAL A 331 23.41 -11.86 -10.11
C VAL A 331 24.51 -10.89 -9.67
N PRO A 332 25.60 -10.66 -10.44
CA PRO A 332 26.55 -9.60 -10.11
C PRO A 332 25.92 -8.21 -10.01
N ASP A 333 25.02 -7.85 -10.93
CA ASP A 333 24.30 -6.56 -10.85
C ASP A 333 23.44 -6.46 -9.58
N TRP A 334 22.84 -7.58 -9.16
CA TRP A 334 22.14 -7.68 -7.88
C TRP A 334 23.06 -7.41 -6.70
N TRP A 335 24.23 -8.06 -6.65
CA TRP A 335 25.22 -7.85 -5.59
C TRP A 335 25.70 -6.41 -5.54
N HIS A 336 25.96 -5.78 -6.69
CA HIS A 336 26.33 -4.37 -6.77
C HIS A 336 25.21 -3.44 -6.26
N LEU A 337 23.95 -3.75 -6.59
CA LEU A 337 22.80 -3.00 -6.07
C LEU A 337 22.71 -3.12 -4.54
N THR A 338 22.83 -4.33 -3.99
CA THR A 338 22.77 -4.55 -2.54
C THR A 338 23.93 -3.86 -1.80
N LEU A 339 25.13 -3.88 -2.38
CA LEU A 339 26.29 -3.18 -1.82
C LEU A 339 26.07 -1.66 -1.78
N ARG A 340 25.54 -1.06 -2.87
CA ARG A 340 25.24 0.38 -2.89
C ARG A 340 24.22 0.79 -1.82
N ILE A 341 23.25 -0.08 -1.55
CA ILE A 341 22.24 0.17 -0.50
C ILE A 341 22.85 0.05 0.90
N GLN A 342 23.75 -0.91 1.11
CA GLN A 342 24.52 -1.02 2.34
C GLN A 342 25.45 0.19 2.54
N GLU A 343 26.13 0.65 1.50
CA GLU A 343 26.96 1.86 1.51
C GLU A 343 26.11 3.10 1.81
N TYR A 344 24.95 3.25 1.18
CA TYR A 344 24.00 4.31 1.47
C TYR A 344 23.57 4.30 2.93
N ARG A 345 23.12 3.15 3.45
CA ARG A 345 22.76 2.97 4.86
C ARG A 345 23.90 3.36 5.79
N GLN A 346 25.12 2.91 5.49
CA GLN A 346 26.29 3.22 6.31
C GLN A 346 26.60 4.72 6.30
N ARG A 347 26.47 5.40 5.16
CA ARG A 347 26.63 6.86 5.08
C ARG A 347 25.59 7.59 5.94
N VAL A 348 24.33 7.15 5.92
CA VAL A 348 23.29 7.74 6.77
C VAL A 348 23.59 7.49 8.25
N ILE A 349 23.97 6.27 8.65
CA ILE A 349 24.34 5.96 10.04
C ILE A 349 25.56 6.77 10.49
N SER A 350 26.59 6.91 9.63
CA SER A 350 27.78 7.70 9.97
C SER A 350 27.42 9.17 10.15
N SER A 351 26.68 9.77 9.22
CA SER A 351 26.19 11.15 9.34
C SER A 351 25.38 11.36 10.63
N TRP A 352 24.45 10.44 10.92
CA TRP A 352 23.64 10.48 12.14
C TRP A 352 24.50 10.46 13.41
N LYS A 353 25.49 9.57 13.47
CA LYS A 353 26.42 9.45 14.62
C LYS A 353 27.36 10.64 14.74
N GLU A 354 27.87 11.16 13.63
CA GLU A 354 28.72 12.36 13.57
C GLU A 354 27.98 13.60 14.05
N SER A 355 26.68 13.71 13.74
CA SER A 355 25.80 14.75 14.27
C SER A 355 25.34 14.52 15.71
N GLY A 356 25.64 13.34 16.28
CA GLY A 356 25.33 13.00 17.67
C GLY A 356 23.84 12.84 17.96
N LEU A 357 23.02 12.44 16.99
CA LEU A 357 21.57 12.34 17.16
C LEU A 357 21.18 11.02 17.84
N ASP A 358 20.16 11.05 18.71
CA ASP A 358 19.51 9.86 19.28
C ASP A 358 18.36 9.39 18.36
N VAL A 359 17.52 10.32 17.88
CA VAL A 359 16.31 10.06 17.07
C VAL A 359 16.13 11.10 15.96
N ILE A 360 15.25 10.77 15.01
CA ILE A 360 14.74 11.68 13.98
C ILE A 360 13.24 11.79 14.08
N ILE A 361 12.71 12.99 13.84
CA ILE A 361 11.30 13.21 13.51
C ILE A 361 11.15 13.78 12.10
N CYS A 362 10.11 13.35 11.39
CA CYS A 362 9.79 13.81 10.04
C CYS A 362 8.29 13.60 9.76
N PRO A 363 7.74 14.14 8.66
CA PRO A 363 6.40 13.79 8.22
C PRO A 363 6.26 12.28 7.98
N SER A 364 5.12 11.70 8.33
CA SER A 364 4.79 10.31 7.97
C SER A 364 4.31 10.19 6.52
N PHE A 365 3.61 11.21 6.04
CA PHE A 365 3.06 11.29 4.70
C PHE A 365 3.07 12.75 4.25
N ALA A 366 3.14 12.99 2.94
CA ALA A 366 3.19 14.35 2.40
C ALA A 366 1.86 15.12 2.51
N THR A 367 0.76 14.43 2.83
CA THR A 367 -0.60 14.97 2.86
C THR A 367 -1.42 14.32 3.98
N PRO A 368 -2.56 14.91 4.39
CA PRO A 368 -3.64 14.17 5.04
C PRO A 368 -4.12 12.98 4.19
N ALA A 369 -5.07 12.20 4.72
CA ALA A 369 -5.62 11.06 4.01
C ALA A 369 -6.14 11.45 2.61
N LEU A 370 -5.60 10.80 1.58
CA LEU A 370 -5.97 11.08 0.20
C LEU A 370 -7.38 10.55 -0.13
N PRO A 371 -8.09 11.21 -1.06
CA PRO A 371 -9.30 10.64 -1.65
C PRO A 371 -9.04 9.25 -2.23
N LEU A 372 -10.08 8.40 -2.23
CA LEU A 372 -10.00 7.04 -2.78
C LEU A 372 -9.53 7.03 -4.24
N ASN A 373 -8.78 6.00 -4.62
CA ASN A 373 -8.27 5.75 -5.97
C ASN A 373 -7.36 6.88 -6.50
N ASN A 374 -6.37 7.27 -5.70
CA ASN A 374 -5.43 8.32 -6.07
C ASN A 374 -4.01 7.79 -6.37
N GLU A 375 -3.54 8.10 -7.57
CA GLU A 375 -2.27 7.65 -8.14
C GLU A 375 -1.05 8.27 -7.44
N ILE A 376 -1.23 9.35 -6.66
CA ILE A 376 -0.13 10.03 -5.95
C ILE A 376 0.29 9.36 -4.64
N SER A 377 -0.48 8.36 -4.18
CA SER A 377 -0.28 7.68 -2.89
C SER A 377 1.14 7.13 -2.71
N LEU A 378 1.71 6.49 -3.73
CA LEU A 378 3.08 5.93 -3.65
C LEU A 378 4.13 7.02 -3.48
N HIS A 379 3.94 8.16 -4.13
CA HIS A 379 4.88 9.29 -4.05
C HIS A 379 4.75 10.03 -2.72
N ALA A 380 3.50 10.25 -2.26
CA ALA A 380 3.22 10.94 -1.00
C ALA A 380 3.70 10.13 0.22
N GLY A 381 3.81 8.80 0.08
CA GLY A 381 4.38 7.90 1.07
C GLY A 381 5.90 7.72 1.02
N ASN A 382 6.63 8.54 0.25
CA ASN A 382 8.10 8.41 0.15
C ASN A 382 8.81 8.49 1.50
N TYR A 383 8.29 9.32 2.41
CA TYR A 383 8.78 9.47 3.78
C TYR A 383 8.89 8.12 4.51
N CYS A 384 7.86 7.26 4.42
CA CYS A 384 7.90 5.91 5.01
C CYS A 384 8.89 4.99 4.27
N MET A 385 8.97 5.11 2.94
CA MET A 385 9.79 4.21 2.13
C MET A 385 11.30 4.41 2.36
N LEU A 386 11.72 5.62 2.72
CA LEU A 386 13.09 5.92 3.12
C LEU A 386 13.58 4.96 4.22
N PHE A 387 12.79 4.78 5.28
CA PHE A 387 13.18 3.98 6.43
C PHE A 387 13.07 2.48 6.20
N ASN A 388 12.27 2.05 5.23
CA ASN A 388 12.29 0.67 4.73
C ASN A 388 13.65 0.33 4.06
N VAL A 389 14.19 1.24 3.24
CA VAL A 389 15.50 1.04 2.57
C VAL A 389 16.64 1.08 3.58
N LEU A 390 16.58 2.04 4.52
CA LEU A 390 17.55 2.14 5.60
C LEU A 390 17.42 0.99 6.60
N ASN A 391 16.27 0.32 6.65
CA ASN A 391 15.92 -0.69 7.65
C ASN A 391 16.09 -0.14 9.07
N PHE A 392 15.51 1.03 9.30
CA PHE A 392 15.50 1.72 10.59
C PHE A 392 14.11 1.56 11.21
N PRO A 393 14.01 1.40 12.54
CA PRO A 393 12.73 1.41 13.22
C PRO A 393 12.06 2.77 13.05
N ALA A 394 10.84 2.76 12.56
CA ALA A 394 10.02 3.95 12.35
C ALA A 394 8.59 3.70 12.87
N GLY A 395 8.04 4.66 13.60
CA GLY A 395 6.67 4.63 14.11
C GLY A 395 5.99 5.97 13.91
N VAL A 396 4.66 5.98 13.91
CA VAL A 396 3.85 7.16 13.57
C VAL A 396 2.89 7.47 14.71
N VAL A 397 2.81 8.75 15.09
CA VAL A 397 1.88 9.25 16.12
C VAL A 397 1.03 10.37 15.53
N PRO A 398 -0.31 10.32 15.68
CA PRO A 398 -1.18 11.43 15.30
C PRO A 398 -0.84 12.70 16.09
N ARG A 399 -0.68 13.82 15.37
CA ARG A 399 -0.38 15.12 15.97
C ARG A 399 -1.11 16.21 15.19
N GLY A 400 -2.23 16.66 15.73
CA GLY A 400 -3.06 17.70 15.14
C GLY A 400 -4.02 17.20 14.05
N GLU A 401 -4.84 18.12 13.59
CA GLU A 401 -5.81 17.93 12.50
C GLU A 401 -5.61 19.04 11.48
N PHE A 402 -5.87 18.73 10.21
CA PHE A 402 -5.79 19.70 9.13
C PHE A 402 -6.92 20.75 9.27
N SER A 403 -6.56 22.02 9.32
CA SER A 403 -7.45 23.14 9.67
C SER A 403 -7.86 23.98 8.46
N ASP A 404 -8.78 24.93 8.66
CA ASP A 404 -9.15 25.91 7.62
C ASP A 404 -7.99 26.87 7.31
N ASP A 405 -7.12 27.17 8.28
CA ASP A 405 -5.94 28.02 8.05
C ASP A 405 -4.93 27.30 7.13
N ASP A 406 -4.77 25.98 7.30
CA ASP A 406 -3.92 25.16 6.42
C ASP A 406 -4.44 25.12 4.98
N VAL A 407 -5.75 25.22 4.77
CA VAL A 407 -6.36 25.32 3.42
C VAL A 407 -5.88 26.59 2.73
N GLU A 408 -5.89 27.73 3.41
CA GLU A 408 -5.48 29.00 2.82
C GLU A 408 -3.98 29.02 2.54
N GLU A 409 -3.17 28.48 3.46
CA GLU A 409 -1.71 28.38 3.27
C GLU A 409 -1.35 27.48 2.08
N VAL A 410 -2.04 26.35 1.91
CA VAL A 410 -1.86 25.50 0.72
C VAL A 410 -2.26 26.23 -0.56
N ARG A 411 -3.28 27.11 -0.53
CA ARG A 411 -3.67 27.91 -1.70
C ARG A 411 -2.62 28.95 -2.07
N SER A 412 -2.06 29.67 -1.10
CA SER A 412 -1.07 30.72 -1.32
C SER A 412 0.30 30.17 -1.67
N ASP A 413 0.82 29.27 -0.86
CA ASP A 413 2.26 29.02 -0.75
C ASP A 413 2.70 27.67 -1.32
N TYR A 414 1.78 26.72 -1.50
CA TYR A 414 2.15 25.42 -2.05
C TYR A 414 2.51 25.51 -3.55
N PRO A 415 3.71 25.06 -3.96
CA PRO A 415 4.19 25.18 -5.33
C PRO A 415 3.33 24.38 -6.31
N GLU A 416 3.30 24.82 -7.57
CA GLU A 416 2.51 24.19 -8.63
C GLU A 416 3.33 23.92 -9.90
N ASP A 417 4.66 23.85 -9.79
CA ASP A 417 5.55 23.74 -10.94
C ASP A 417 5.36 22.40 -11.69
N THR A 418 5.14 21.33 -10.94
CA THR A 418 4.99 19.98 -11.46
C THR A 418 3.54 19.52 -11.50
N ALA A 419 3.23 18.60 -12.42
CA ALA A 419 1.91 17.96 -12.47
C ALA A 419 1.56 17.23 -11.16
N TYR A 420 2.59 16.72 -10.48
CA TYR A 420 2.47 16.06 -9.19
C TYR A 420 2.04 17.03 -8.07
N GLN A 421 2.73 18.16 -7.97
CA GLN A 421 2.39 19.20 -6.99
C GLN A 421 0.97 19.74 -7.20
N ARG A 422 0.58 20.04 -8.45
CA ARG A 422 -0.81 20.44 -8.77
C ARG A 422 -1.83 19.40 -8.32
N LYS A 423 -1.49 18.11 -8.45
CA LYS A 423 -2.37 17.02 -8.03
C LYS A 423 -2.48 16.91 -6.51
N ILE A 424 -1.37 17.03 -5.78
CA ILE A 424 -1.40 17.12 -4.30
C ILE A 424 -2.30 18.27 -3.87
N LYS A 425 -2.05 19.48 -4.39
CA LYS A 425 -2.81 20.68 -4.04
C LYS A 425 -4.30 20.48 -4.28
N GLN A 426 -4.67 19.94 -5.45
CA GLN A 426 -6.06 19.63 -5.77
C GLN A 426 -6.70 18.66 -4.75
N CYS A 427 -5.98 17.62 -4.35
CA CYS A 427 -6.52 16.60 -3.45
C CYS A 427 -6.63 17.08 -2.01
N VAL A 428 -5.65 17.84 -1.52
CA VAL A 428 -5.66 18.41 -0.18
C VAL A 428 -6.80 19.43 -0.03
N LEU A 429 -6.99 20.29 -1.03
CA LEU A 429 -8.03 21.33 -1.01
C LEU A 429 -9.46 20.82 -1.20
N GLN A 430 -9.65 19.52 -1.44
CA GLN A 430 -10.98 18.96 -1.70
C GLN A 430 -11.80 18.82 -0.41
N ASP A 431 -11.37 17.97 0.52
CA ASP A 431 -12.13 17.63 1.75
C ASP A 431 -11.16 17.14 2.86
N SER A 432 -10.10 17.90 3.15
CA SER A 432 -9.09 17.47 4.14
C SER A 432 -9.29 18.03 5.55
N VAL A 433 -10.17 19.01 5.75
CA VAL A 433 -10.37 19.66 7.06
C VAL A 433 -10.87 18.65 8.10
N GLY A 434 -10.26 18.64 9.28
CA GLY A 434 -10.52 17.69 10.37
C GLY A 434 -9.85 16.32 10.20
N LEU A 435 -9.09 16.10 9.12
CA LEU A 435 -8.33 14.85 8.97
C LEU A 435 -7.07 14.88 9.84
N PRO A 436 -6.70 13.75 10.47
CA PRO A 436 -5.54 13.70 11.34
C PRO A 436 -4.24 13.90 10.55
N LEU A 437 -3.35 14.68 11.14
CA LEU A 437 -1.95 14.80 10.72
C LEU A 437 -1.09 13.93 11.63
N SER A 438 0.09 13.52 11.18
CA SER A 438 0.91 12.58 11.95
C SER A 438 2.41 12.76 11.74
N VAL A 439 3.15 12.64 12.83
CA VAL A 439 4.61 12.70 12.87
C VAL A 439 5.18 11.29 12.87
N GLN A 440 6.21 11.06 12.08
CA GLN A 440 6.99 9.83 12.04
C GLN A 440 8.26 10.00 12.88
N CYS A 441 8.42 9.13 13.87
CA CYS A 441 9.59 9.00 14.73
C CYS A 441 10.47 7.88 14.23
N VAL A 442 11.79 8.08 14.19
CA VAL A 442 12.75 7.10 13.70
C VAL A 442 13.95 7.01 14.62
N SER A 443 14.46 5.80 14.81
CA SER A 443 15.69 5.54 15.58
C SER A 443 16.73 4.81 14.73
N LEU A 444 17.94 4.62 15.25
CA LEU A 444 18.94 3.76 14.63
C LEU A 444 18.49 2.28 14.66
N PRO A 445 19.09 1.41 13.81
CA PRO A 445 18.77 -0.02 13.80
C PRO A 445 18.82 -0.65 15.20
N TRP A 446 17.82 -1.48 15.52
CA TRP A 446 17.68 -2.23 16.78
C TRP A 446 17.44 -1.35 18.02
N GLN A 447 16.79 -0.20 17.84
CA GLN A 447 16.44 0.73 18.91
C GLN A 447 14.94 1.06 18.91
N GLU A 448 14.10 0.06 18.61
CA GLU A 448 12.64 0.16 18.61
C GLU A 448 12.11 0.83 19.89
N GLU A 449 12.71 0.53 21.04
CA GLU A 449 12.27 1.09 22.31
C GLU A 449 12.60 2.57 22.47
N LEU A 450 13.69 3.05 21.86
CA LEU A 450 14.00 4.48 21.79
C LEU A 450 13.00 5.19 20.86
N CYS A 451 12.65 4.56 19.74
CA CYS A 451 11.58 5.05 18.87
C CYS A 451 10.24 5.16 19.63
N LEU A 452 9.84 4.09 20.33
CA LEU A 452 8.61 4.05 21.13
C LEU A 452 8.61 5.06 22.27
N ARG A 453 9.76 5.29 22.91
CA ARG A 453 9.92 6.31 23.95
C ARG A 453 9.56 7.70 23.40
N VAL A 454 10.11 8.07 22.24
CA VAL A 454 9.85 9.37 21.62
C VAL A 454 8.40 9.48 21.15
N MET A 455 7.84 8.40 20.60
CA MET A 455 6.42 8.36 20.26
C MET A 455 5.53 8.61 21.49
N ASN A 456 5.86 8.00 22.63
CA ASN A 456 5.14 8.22 23.87
C ASN A 456 5.26 9.66 24.38
N GLU A 457 6.41 10.30 24.23
CA GLU A 457 6.60 11.72 24.57
C GLU A 457 5.80 12.67 23.66
N LEU A 458 5.49 12.27 22.43
CA LEU A 458 4.64 13.05 21.51
C LEU A 458 3.14 12.82 21.73
N GLU A 459 2.76 11.69 22.32
CA GLU A 459 1.38 11.32 22.60
C GLU A 459 0.84 11.94 23.90
N THR A 460 1.74 12.14 24.90
CA THR A 460 1.44 12.81 26.18
C THR A 460 1.52 14.32 26.07
#